data_AF-A0A127F997-F1
#
_entry.id   AF-A0A127F997-F1
#
_cell.length_a   1.000
_cell.length_b   1.000
_cell.length_c   1.000
_cell.angle_alpha   90.00
_cell.angle_beta   90.00
_cell.angle_gamma   90.00
#
_symmetry.space_group_name_H-M   'P 1'
#
loop_
_entity.id
_entity.type
_entity.pdbx_description
1 polymer ?
#
loop_
_entity_poly.entity_id
_entity_poly.type
_entity_poly.pdbx_seq_one_letter_code
_entity_poly.pdbx_strand_id
1 'polypeptide(L)'
;MSTTSVTPICLDPFETGGYPIHCRTLIVEVFQDESVQGESGRVRALATILDLRKQGWLPTGGELQTAGIIHHMLLDVLVDTVSGRIERFEPGQQVVAFEASERTAGDSCRDPIHLLRGMVGETLATGNTRRLREIFGGPLGCSHLLTLAQLVVSFLPEVIERERREATARQHCRERGERIAKRIIVIDGFEYGDGNQEAAIQLTDVHTLPFAAMTGPLDRFGAQHEVRAIIRVDAAAMTISAFDAAERMRTRTDLGTAGWQNRHEELSWLDGHPVMQGLAPALLHRYAADTSREPLLAALINVAPSLVQSLSARVTRMIELEARRGGRLSLEKGAGIGGFPDSCYIWRSGGCMTKMRQALEQASD
;
A
#
# COMPACT_ATOMS: atom_id res chain seq x y z
N MET A 1 -11.28 -17.26 -39.55
CA MET A 1 -11.30 -16.73 -38.17
C MET A 1 -10.37 -17.60 -37.36
N SER A 2 -9.14 -17.13 -37.17
CA SER A 2 -8.07 -17.88 -36.49
C SER A 2 -8.16 -17.58 -35.00
N THR A 3 -8.53 -18.58 -34.21
CA THR A 3 -8.48 -18.55 -32.76
C THR A 3 -7.01 -18.49 -32.32
N THR A 4 -6.54 -17.30 -31.95
CA THR A 4 -5.26 -17.13 -31.26
C THR A 4 -5.36 -17.84 -29.91
N SER A 5 -4.78 -19.03 -29.84
CA SER A 5 -4.57 -19.73 -28.57
C SER A 5 -3.66 -18.86 -27.70
N VAL A 6 -4.18 -18.42 -26.56
CA VAL A 6 -3.37 -17.82 -25.50
C VAL A 6 -2.46 -18.92 -24.99
N THR A 7 -1.19 -18.89 -25.40
CA THR A 7 -0.15 -19.77 -24.86
C THR A 7 -0.03 -19.47 -23.36
N PRO A 8 -0.14 -20.47 -22.47
CA PRO A 8 0.11 -20.23 -21.06
C PRO A 8 1.58 -19.82 -20.91
N ILE A 9 1.80 -18.63 -20.37
CA ILE A 9 3.14 -18.12 -20.07
C ILE A 9 3.71 -19.03 -18.99
N CYS A 10 4.57 -19.96 -19.39
CA CYS A 10 5.44 -20.71 -18.49
C CYS A 10 6.81 -20.01 -18.50
N LEU A 11 6.84 -18.80 -17.94
CA LEU A 11 8.03 -18.15 -17.42
C LEU A 11 7.92 -18.24 -15.89
N ASP A 12 9.04 -18.26 -15.16
CA ASP A 12 9.02 -18.23 -13.70
C ASP A 12 7.94 -17.23 -13.22
N PRO A 13 6.98 -17.61 -12.36
CA PRO A 13 5.62 -17.04 -12.36
C PRO A 13 5.46 -15.55 -12.02
N PHE A 14 6.53 -14.75 -11.94
CA PHE A 14 6.48 -13.34 -11.57
C PHE A 14 7.51 -12.47 -12.31
N GLU A 15 7.74 -12.71 -13.61
CA GLU A 15 8.53 -11.82 -14.46
C GLU A 15 7.70 -10.63 -15.00
N THR A 16 8.30 -9.44 -14.99
CA THR A 16 7.68 -8.22 -15.52
C THR A 16 8.28 -7.88 -16.89
N GLY A 17 7.49 -7.30 -17.78
CA GLY A 17 7.91 -6.98 -19.15
C GLY A 17 7.97 -5.48 -19.49
N GLY A 18 7.49 -4.62 -18.60
CA GLY A 18 7.42 -3.17 -18.83
C GLY A 18 8.63 -2.39 -18.29
N TYR A 19 8.64 -1.08 -18.56
CA TYR A 19 9.61 -0.15 -17.99
C TYR A 19 9.17 0.30 -16.59
N PRO A 20 10.03 0.29 -15.57
CA PRO A 20 9.64 0.67 -14.22
C PRO A 20 9.34 2.17 -14.14
N ILE A 21 8.16 2.55 -13.67
CA ILE A 21 7.69 3.94 -13.60
C ILE A 21 7.47 4.44 -12.17
N HIS A 22 7.16 3.53 -11.24
CA HIS A 22 6.82 3.85 -9.86
C HIS A 22 7.23 2.70 -8.93
N CYS A 23 7.48 3.01 -7.66
CA CYS A 23 7.55 2.02 -6.59
C CYS A 23 6.81 2.55 -5.36
N ARG A 24 5.93 1.73 -4.79
CA ARG A 24 5.38 1.93 -3.45
C ARG A 24 5.93 0.86 -2.53
N THR A 25 6.36 1.25 -1.34
CA THR A 25 6.75 0.33 -0.28
C THR A 25 5.97 0.65 1.00
N LEU A 26 5.33 -0.35 1.60
CA LEU A 26 4.77 -0.27 2.95
C LEU A 26 5.52 -1.25 3.86
N ILE A 27 5.91 -0.79 5.04
CA ILE A 27 6.61 -1.60 6.03
C ILE A 27 5.90 -1.43 7.37
N VAL A 28 5.70 -2.53 8.09
CA VAL A 28 5.31 -2.53 9.51
C VAL A 28 6.27 -3.43 10.25
N GLU A 29 7.00 -2.89 11.21
CA GLU A 29 7.87 -3.65 12.11
C GLU A 29 7.29 -3.61 13.52
N VAL A 30 7.14 -4.78 14.12
CA VAL A 30 6.56 -4.95 15.46
C VAL A 30 7.65 -5.40 16.41
N PHE A 31 7.77 -4.71 17.54
CA PHE A 31 8.78 -4.93 18.55
C PHE A 31 8.14 -5.14 19.92
N GLN A 32 8.79 -5.94 20.74
CA GLN A 32 8.56 -5.92 22.18
C GLN A 32 8.94 -4.54 22.71
N ASP A 33 8.02 -3.88 23.41
CA ASP A 33 8.25 -2.51 23.87
C ASP A 33 9.43 -2.42 24.84
N GLU A 34 10.25 -1.36 24.70
CA GLU A 34 11.49 -1.17 25.45
C GLU A 34 11.24 -0.86 26.94
N SER A 35 10.05 -0.38 27.30
CA SER A 35 9.74 0.06 28.67
C SER A 35 9.32 -1.09 29.61
N VAL A 36 9.07 -2.29 29.10
CA VAL A 36 8.50 -3.42 29.87
C VAL A 36 9.60 -4.44 30.22
N GLN A 37 9.67 -4.91 31.48
CA GLN A 37 10.51 -6.06 31.89
C GLN A 37 9.61 -7.28 32.12
N GLY A 38 9.97 -8.45 31.58
CA GLY A 38 9.23 -9.70 31.82
C GLY A 38 8.00 -9.92 30.94
N GLU A 39 7.17 -10.90 31.32
CA GLU A 39 6.02 -11.40 30.56
C GLU A 39 4.90 -10.34 30.38
N SER A 40 4.91 -9.66 29.23
CA SER A 40 3.82 -8.82 28.69
C SER A 40 3.56 -7.50 29.45
N GLY A 41 2.99 -6.45 28.85
CA GLY A 41 2.04 -6.53 27.76
C GLY A 41 1.96 -5.27 26.91
N ARG A 42 3.07 -4.88 26.28
CA ARG A 42 3.06 -3.84 25.24
C ARG A 42 3.87 -4.25 24.02
N VAL A 43 3.38 -3.88 22.85
CA VAL A 43 4.11 -3.94 21.59
C VAL A 43 4.13 -2.59 20.91
N ARG A 44 5.26 -2.27 20.30
CA ARG A 44 5.44 -1.07 19.49
C ARG A 44 5.50 -1.44 18.02
N ALA A 45 4.66 -0.82 17.20
CA ALA A 45 4.69 -0.95 15.75
C ALA A 45 5.24 0.33 15.13
N LEU A 46 6.30 0.19 14.34
CA LEU A 46 6.86 1.25 13.52
C LEU A 46 6.50 0.96 12.07
N ALA A 47 5.76 1.88 11.45
CA ALA A 47 5.31 1.70 10.09
C ALA A 47 5.73 2.86 9.18
N THR A 48 6.01 2.52 7.92
CA THR A 48 6.48 3.45 6.89
C THR A 48 5.75 3.19 5.59
N ILE A 49 5.32 4.25 4.91
CA ILE A 49 4.97 4.21 3.48
C ILE A 49 5.89 5.12 2.70
N LEU A 50 6.45 4.60 1.61
CA LEU A 50 7.29 5.31 0.66
C LEU A 50 6.71 5.18 -0.73
N ASP A 51 6.37 6.30 -1.37
CA ASP A 51 6.04 6.36 -2.80
C ASP A 51 7.19 7.05 -3.54
N LEU A 52 7.73 6.36 -4.55
CA LEU A 52 8.85 6.81 -5.38
C LEU A 52 8.39 6.88 -6.84
N ARG A 53 8.45 8.07 -7.43
CA ARG A 53 8.35 8.23 -8.88
C ARG A 53 9.71 7.95 -9.50
N LYS A 54 9.79 6.98 -10.41
CA LYS A 54 11.05 6.62 -11.09
C LYS A 54 11.28 7.45 -12.33
N GLN A 55 10.22 7.91 -12.99
CA GLN A 55 10.29 8.73 -14.19
C GLN A 55 9.02 9.56 -14.41
N GLY A 56 9.10 10.45 -15.40
CA GLY A 56 8.01 11.31 -15.81
C GLY A 56 7.90 12.59 -15.01
N TRP A 57 7.02 13.47 -15.47
CA TRP A 57 6.68 14.74 -14.85
C TRP A 57 5.17 14.90 -14.70
N LEU A 58 4.76 15.49 -13.58
CA LEU A 58 3.37 15.78 -13.27
C LEU A 58 3.24 17.27 -12.92
N PRO A 59 2.71 18.10 -13.82
CA PRO A 59 2.51 19.52 -13.58
C PRO A 59 1.27 19.76 -12.71
N THR A 60 1.36 19.55 -11.39
CA THR A 60 0.23 19.66 -10.45
C THR A 60 0.52 20.68 -9.34
N GLY A 61 -0.50 21.35 -8.83
CA GLY A 61 -0.33 22.33 -7.73
C GLY A 61 0.42 23.60 -8.15
N GLY A 62 0.50 23.86 -9.45
CA GLY A 62 1.37 24.88 -10.00
C GLY A 62 2.86 24.51 -9.92
N GLU A 63 3.22 23.30 -9.54
CA GLU A 63 4.60 22.82 -9.52
C GLU A 63 4.81 21.74 -10.57
N LEU A 64 6.03 21.66 -11.11
CA LEU A 64 6.45 20.55 -11.95
C LEU A 64 7.08 19.47 -11.07
N GLN A 65 6.29 18.48 -10.67
CA GLN A 65 6.82 17.36 -9.89
C GLN A 65 7.50 16.36 -10.83
N THR A 66 8.75 15.99 -10.53
CA THR A 66 9.55 15.06 -11.35
C THR A 66 9.82 13.75 -10.60
N ALA A 67 10.77 12.94 -11.09
CA ALA A 67 11.23 11.73 -10.40
C ALA A 67 11.77 12.05 -9.00
N GLY A 68 11.55 11.16 -8.05
CA GLY A 68 11.91 11.35 -6.66
C GLY A 68 10.84 10.83 -5.69
N ILE A 69 11.11 11.00 -4.40
CA ILE A 69 10.19 10.62 -3.33
C ILE A 69 8.99 11.56 -3.37
N ILE A 70 7.79 10.99 -3.52
CA ILE A 70 6.52 11.74 -3.52
C ILE A 70 5.95 11.79 -2.11
N HIS A 71 5.98 10.65 -1.42
CA HIS A 71 5.49 10.49 -0.07
C HIS A 71 6.49 9.67 0.73
N HIS A 72 6.83 10.15 1.92
CA HIS A 72 7.52 9.38 2.93
C HIS A 72 6.82 9.65 4.25
N MET A 73 5.97 8.72 4.67
CA MET A 73 5.13 8.88 5.86
C MET A 73 5.38 7.75 6.85
N LEU A 74 5.21 8.07 8.12
CA LEU A 74 5.55 7.24 9.26
C LEU A 74 4.33 7.10 10.17
N LEU A 75 4.30 6.03 10.94
CA LEU A 75 3.33 5.83 12.00
C LEU A 75 3.96 5.04 13.16
N ASP A 76 3.96 5.61 14.35
CA ASP A 76 4.42 4.97 15.60
C ASP A 76 3.21 4.61 16.46
N VAL A 77 3.00 3.32 16.67
CA VAL A 77 1.85 2.78 17.41
C VAL A 77 2.33 2.00 18.62
N LEU A 78 1.74 2.27 19.78
CA LEU A 78 1.95 1.48 20.99
C LEU A 78 0.62 0.85 21.40
N VAL A 79 0.64 -0.45 21.66
CA VAL A 79 -0.55 -1.22 22.00
C VAL A 79 -0.29 -2.03 23.26
N ASP A 80 -1.23 -1.95 24.19
CA ASP A 80 -1.30 -2.89 25.31
C ASP A 80 -1.84 -4.24 24.82
N THR A 81 -1.04 -5.30 24.92
CA THR A 81 -1.36 -6.62 24.37
C THR A 81 -2.37 -7.40 25.19
N VAL A 82 -2.67 -6.95 26.42
CA VAL A 82 -3.64 -7.61 27.31
C VAL A 82 -5.04 -7.13 26.98
N SER A 83 -5.24 -5.81 26.98
CA SER A 83 -6.51 -5.15 26.66
C SER A 83 -6.73 -4.92 25.17
N GLY A 84 -5.68 -5.01 24.35
CA GLY A 84 -5.70 -4.62 22.95
C GLY A 84 -5.79 -3.11 22.72
N ARG A 85 -5.67 -2.30 23.79
CA ARG A 85 -5.89 -0.86 23.73
C ARG A 85 -4.71 -0.14 23.06
N ILE A 86 -5.03 0.76 22.14
CA ILE A 86 -4.05 1.65 21.51
C ILE A 86 -3.68 2.75 22.50
N GLU A 87 -2.43 2.78 22.94
CA GLU A 87 -1.89 3.79 23.85
C GLU A 87 -1.23 4.96 23.11
N ARG A 88 -0.69 4.71 21.92
CA ARG A 88 -0.08 5.72 21.04
C ARG A 88 -0.46 5.43 19.59
N PHE A 89 -0.73 6.48 18.82
CA PHE A 89 -0.98 6.40 17.38
C PHE A 89 -0.47 7.68 16.71
N GLU A 90 0.86 7.78 16.54
CA GLU A 90 1.55 9.03 16.22
C GLU A 90 2.01 9.05 14.76
N PRO A 91 1.39 9.87 13.89
CA PRO A 91 1.75 9.95 12.48
C PRO A 91 2.90 10.92 12.23
N GLY A 92 3.71 10.63 11.21
CA GLY A 92 4.74 11.52 10.70
C GLY A 92 4.73 11.62 9.18
N GLN A 93 5.19 12.74 8.65
CA GLN A 93 5.38 12.93 7.20
C GLN A 93 6.73 13.60 6.97
N GLN A 94 7.69 12.86 6.44
CA GLN A 94 9.01 13.39 6.10
C GLN A 94 8.97 14.11 4.74
N VAL A 95 8.28 13.51 3.78
CA VAL A 95 8.10 14.07 2.42
C VAL A 95 6.63 14.01 2.05
N VAL A 96 6.12 15.11 1.50
CA VAL A 96 4.75 15.24 1.00
C VAL A 96 4.72 15.85 -0.40
N ALA A 97 3.68 15.53 -1.17
CA ALA A 97 3.51 16.08 -2.51
C ALA A 97 3.10 17.57 -2.53
N PHE A 98 2.46 18.07 -1.48
CA PHE A 98 1.96 19.44 -1.41
C PHE A 98 2.29 20.05 -0.05
N GLU A 99 3.12 21.08 -0.07
CA GLU A 99 3.40 21.95 1.09
C GLU A 99 2.53 23.21 1.04
N ALA A 100 2.34 23.83 2.20
CA ALA A 100 1.59 25.07 2.32
C ALA A 100 2.27 26.20 1.54
N SER A 101 1.52 26.84 0.65
CA SER A 101 2.00 27.96 -0.16
C SER A 101 0.83 28.83 -0.61
N GLU A 102 1.13 29.99 -1.22
CA GLU A 102 0.10 30.80 -1.88
C GLU A 102 -0.67 30.01 -2.95
N ARG A 103 0.00 29.08 -3.65
CA ARG A 103 -0.61 28.27 -4.73
C ARG A 103 -1.56 27.20 -4.22
N THR A 104 -1.33 26.70 -3.01
CA THR A 104 -2.24 25.76 -2.34
C THR A 104 -3.25 26.48 -1.46
N ALA A 105 -3.28 27.82 -1.49
CA ALA A 105 -4.05 28.67 -0.57
C ALA A 105 -3.79 28.34 0.92
N GLY A 106 -2.56 27.93 1.24
CA GLY A 106 -2.14 27.53 2.58
C GLY A 106 -2.38 26.06 2.92
N ASP A 107 -3.13 25.30 2.12
CA ASP A 107 -3.35 23.87 2.37
C ASP A 107 -2.03 23.08 2.23
N SER A 108 -1.85 22.07 3.08
CA SER A 108 -0.75 21.11 3.04
C SER A 108 -1.26 19.68 3.25
N CYS A 109 -0.55 18.70 2.69
CA CYS A 109 -0.77 17.29 3.01
C CYS A 109 -0.56 16.97 4.50
N ARG A 110 0.06 17.89 5.25
CA ARG A 110 0.34 17.80 6.69
C ARG A 110 -0.83 18.17 7.58
N ASP A 111 -1.80 18.92 7.05
CA ASP A 111 -2.91 19.44 7.83
C ASP A 111 -3.76 18.33 8.48
N PRO A 112 -4.14 17.23 7.80
CA PRO A 112 -5.04 16.24 8.39
C PRO A 112 -4.33 15.20 9.26
N ILE A 113 -2.99 15.18 9.36
CA ILE A 113 -2.28 14.01 9.91
C ILE A 113 -2.68 13.74 11.36
N HIS A 114 -2.83 14.80 12.16
CA HIS A 114 -3.10 14.72 13.59
C HIS A 114 -4.44 14.04 13.92
N LEU A 115 -5.36 13.95 12.95
CA LEU A 115 -6.65 13.26 13.11
C LEU A 115 -6.46 11.78 13.46
N LEU A 116 -5.37 11.14 13.01
CA LEU A 116 -5.06 9.74 13.35
C LEU A 116 -4.86 9.51 14.86
N ARG A 117 -4.50 10.54 15.62
CA ARG A 117 -4.40 10.43 17.09
C ARG A 117 -5.76 10.13 17.75
N GLY A 118 -6.87 10.33 17.04
CA GLY A 118 -8.19 9.89 17.47
C GLY A 118 -8.34 8.38 17.67
N MET A 119 -7.39 7.57 17.17
CA MET A 119 -7.33 6.13 17.45
C MET A 119 -6.84 5.80 18.87
N VAL A 120 -6.22 6.75 19.59
CA VAL A 120 -5.75 6.51 20.95
C VAL A 120 -6.94 6.22 21.86
N GLY A 121 -6.85 5.11 22.59
CA GLY A 121 -7.89 4.62 23.49
C GLY A 121 -8.83 3.59 22.87
N GLU A 122 -8.86 3.46 21.54
CA GLU A 122 -9.61 2.40 20.85
C GLU A 122 -8.96 1.03 21.08
N THR A 123 -9.74 -0.05 21.03
CA THR A 123 -9.23 -1.43 21.11
C THR A 123 -8.98 -1.97 19.71
N LEU A 124 -7.88 -2.69 19.49
CA LEU A 124 -7.63 -3.43 18.24
C LEU A 124 -8.68 -4.52 18.04
N ALA A 125 -9.55 -4.33 17.05
CA ALA A 125 -10.54 -5.31 16.63
C ALA A 125 -10.71 -5.29 15.09
N THR A 126 -11.35 -6.33 14.57
CA THR A 126 -11.65 -6.49 13.13
C THR A 126 -12.46 -5.32 12.54
N GLY A 127 -13.20 -4.57 13.38
CA GLY A 127 -13.97 -3.38 12.97
C GLY A 127 -13.15 -2.08 12.81
N ASN A 128 -11.87 -2.08 13.20
CA ASN A 128 -11.08 -0.85 13.30
C ASN A 128 -10.88 -0.15 11.96
N THR A 129 -10.90 -0.87 10.83
CA THR A 129 -10.78 -0.27 9.49
C THR A 129 -11.92 0.71 9.19
N ARG A 130 -13.14 0.42 9.64
CA ARG A 130 -14.28 1.34 9.49
C ARG A 130 -14.12 2.54 10.40
N ARG A 131 -13.82 2.29 11.68
CA ARG A 131 -13.61 3.34 12.69
C ARG A 131 -12.51 4.31 12.28
N LEU A 132 -11.41 3.78 11.74
CA LEU A 132 -10.29 4.55 11.22
C LEU A 132 -10.72 5.46 10.05
N ARG A 133 -11.57 4.99 9.13
CA ARG A 133 -12.12 5.83 8.04
C ARG A 133 -13.01 6.94 8.57
N GLU A 134 -13.82 6.66 9.59
CA GLU A 134 -14.69 7.63 10.25
C GLU A 134 -13.87 8.72 10.97
N ILE A 135 -12.85 8.32 11.76
CA ILE A 135 -11.95 9.25 12.46
C ILE A 135 -11.19 10.14 11.48
N PHE A 136 -10.69 9.53 10.40
CA PHE A 136 -9.82 10.22 9.47
C PHE A 136 -10.58 11.01 8.39
N GLY A 137 -11.91 10.90 8.36
CA GLY A 137 -12.80 11.78 7.58
C GLY A 137 -12.86 11.50 6.08
N GLY A 138 -12.50 10.28 5.64
CA GLY A 138 -12.54 9.89 4.23
C GLY A 138 -11.74 10.87 3.32
N PRO A 139 -12.40 11.61 2.41
CA PRO A 139 -11.76 12.63 1.56
C PRO A 139 -11.06 13.76 2.33
N LEU A 140 -11.38 13.95 3.61
CA LEU A 140 -10.72 14.94 4.47
C LEU A 140 -9.38 14.45 5.03
N GLY A 141 -9.05 13.17 4.83
CA GLY A 141 -7.80 12.57 5.27
C GLY A 141 -6.75 12.45 4.17
N CYS A 142 -5.51 12.16 4.57
CA CYS A 142 -4.43 11.73 3.68
C CYS A 142 -4.53 10.22 3.34
N SER A 143 -5.03 9.88 2.15
CA SER A 143 -5.27 8.47 1.74
C SER A 143 -4.06 7.54 1.94
N HIS A 144 -2.83 8.04 1.83
CA HIS A 144 -1.59 7.32 2.12
C HIS A 144 -1.45 6.92 3.59
N LEU A 145 -1.62 7.88 4.51
CA LEU A 145 -1.59 7.60 5.95
C LEU A 145 -2.75 6.70 6.37
N LEU A 146 -3.93 6.87 5.75
CA LEU A 146 -5.04 5.96 5.98
C LEU A 146 -4.69 4.52 5.57
N THR A 147 -4.04 4.34 4.42
CA THR A 147 -3.60 3.03 3.94
C THR A 147 -2.56 2.41 4.88
N LEU A 148 -1.57 3.19 5.33
CA LEU A 148 -0.57 2.75 6.29
C LEU A 148 -1.21 2.35 7.64
N ALA A 149 -2.12 3.18 8.14
CA ALA A 149 -2.85 2.91 9.38
C ALA A 149 -3.73 1.66 9.26
N GLN A 150 -4.40 1.46 8.12
CA GLN A 150 -5.18 0.24 7.83
C GLN A 150 -4.30 -1.00 7.88
N LEU A 151 -3.11 -0.94 7.29
CA LEU A 151 -2.14 -2.03 7.30
C LEU A 151 -1.69 -2.38 8.73
N VAL A 152 -1.43 -1.36 9.57
CA VAL A 152 -1.04 -1.59 10.97
C VAL A 152 -2.17 -2.23 11.76
N VAL A 153 -3.40 -1.72 11.66
CA VAL A 153 -4.54 -2.26 12.43
C VAL A 153 -5.02 -3.61 11.94
N SER A 154 -4.75 -4.00 10.68
CA SER A 154 -5.04 -5.35 10.18
C SER A 154 -3.96 -6.37 10.55
N PHE A 155 -2.69 -5.94 10.61
CA PHE A 155 -1.56 -6.83 10.89
C PHE A 155 -1.37 -7.12 12.39
N LEU A 156 -1.50 -6.10 13.24
CA LEU A 156 -1.20 -6.23 14.67
C LEU A 156 -2.03 -7.28 15.42
N PRO A 157 -3.35 -7.44 15.20
CA PRO A 157 -4.15 -8.42 15.92
C PRO A 157 -3.61 -9.85 15.79
N GLU A 158 -3.26 -10.28 14.58
CA GLU A 158 -2.72 -11.62 14.34
C GLU A 158 -1.33 -11.79 14.94
N VAL A 159 -0.48 -10.76 14.88
CA VAL A 159 0.85 -10.79 15.52
C VAL A 159 0.72 -10.97 17.04
N ILE A 160 -0.16 -10.19 17.68
CA ILE A 160 -0.39 -10.26 19.13
C ILE A 160 -0.98 -11.61 19.52
N GLU A 161 -1.99 -12.10 18.78
CA GLU A 161 -2.62 -13.39 19.06
C GLU A 161 -1.65 -14.56 18.84
N ARG A 162 -0.81 -14.49 17.81
CA ARG A 162 0.25 -15.47 17.58
C ARG A 162 1.28 -15.47 18.71
N GLU A 163 1.77 -14.30 19.11
CA GLU A 163 2.70 -14.19 20.25
C GLU A 163 2.09 -14.78 21.52
N ARG A 164 0.80 -14.51 21.78
CA ARG A 164 0.08 -15.05 22.94
C ARG A 164 -0.06 -16.58 22.88
N ARG A 165 -0.44 -17.14 21.73
CA ARG A 165 -0.57 -18.60 21.54
C ARG A 165 0.76 -19.31 21.72
N GLU A 166 1.83 -18.74 21.20
CA GLU A 166 3.15 -19.36 21.26
C GLU A 166 3.83 -19.11 22.63
N ALA A 167 3.49 -18.05 23.36
CA ALA A 167 4.10 -17.72 24.66
C ALA A 167 4.02 -18.87 25.67
N THR A 168 2.89 -19.60 25.72
CA THR A 168 2.70 -20.73 26.65
C THR A 168 3.54 -21.95 26.30
N ALA A 169 3.96 -22.09 25.04
CA ALA A 169 4.74 -23.22 24.53
C ALA A 169 6.24 -22.92 24.42
N ARG A 170 6.65 -21.65 24.52
CA ARG A 170 8.05 -21.23 24.36
C ARG A 170 8.85 -21.45 25.63
N GLN A 171 10.09 -21.91 25.46
CA GLN A 171 11.07 -22.04 26.56
C GLN A 171 11.70 -20.70 26.97
N HIS A 172 11.64 -19.69 26.11
CA HIS A 172 12.29 -18.41 26.30
C HIS A 172 11.33 -17.24 26.07
N CYS A 173 11.43 -16.22 26.92
CA CYS A 173 10.70 -14.97 26.77
C CYS A 173 11.41 -14.02 25.79
N ARG A 174 10.65 -13.06 25.24
CA ARG A 174 11.18 -11.96 24.44
C ARG A 174 12.01 -11.00 25.29
N GLU A 175 13.08 -10.47 24.70
CA GLU A 175 13.84 -9.36 25.27
C GLU A 175 13.25 -7.99 24.88
N ARG A 176 13.66 -6.93 25.57
CA ARG A 176 13.26 -5.55 25.26
C ARG A 176 13.75 -5.12 23.88
N GLY A 177 12.90 -4.41 23.14
CA GLY A 177 13.23 -3.94 21.79
C GLY A 177 13.38 -5.07 20.78
N GLU A 178 13.08 -6.32 21.16
CA GLU A 178 13.20 -7.44 20.26
C GLU A 178 12.13 -7.39 19.18
N ARG A 179 12.54 -7.46 17.90
CA ARG A 179 11.60 -7.59 16.78
C ARG A 179 10.82 -8.89 16.90
N ILE A 180 9.50 -8.79 16.90
CA ILE A 180 8.52 -9.87 16.93
C ILE A 180 8.15 -10.29 15.50
N ALA A 181 7.73 -9.30 14.71
CA ALA A 181 7.22 -9.54 13.37
C ALA A 181 7.56 -8.36 12.45
N LYS A 182 7.49 -8.62 11.15
CA LYS A 182 7.65 -7.61 10.11
C LYS A 182 6.75 -7.95 8.93
N ARG A 183 6.01 -6.97 8.43
CA ARG A 183 5.35 -7.01 7.13
C ARG A 183 6.02 -6.03 6.19
N ILE A 184 6.29 -6.47 4.96
CA ILE A 184 6.78 -5.61 3.87
C ILE A 184 5.88 -5.85 2.68
N ILE A 185 5.39 -4.78 2.07
CA ILE A 185 4.70 -4.80 0.78
C ILE A 185 5.48 -3.91 -0.17
N VAL A 186 5.99 -4.46 -1.26
CA VAL A 186 6.61 -3.71 -2.35
C VAL A 186 5.72 -3.84 -3.57
N ILE A 187 5.43 -2.72 -4.22
CA ILE A 187 4.60 -2.64 -5.42
C ILE A 187 5.34 -1.81 -6.45
N ASP A 188 5.82 -2.47 -7.49
CA ASP A 188 6.44 -1.80 -8.62
C ASP A 188 5.41 -1.61 -9.74
N GLY A 189 5.28 -0.37 -10.19
CA GLY A 189 4.49 -0.01 -11.35
C GLY A 189 5.36 -0.02 -12.60
N PHE A 190 4.86 -0.64 -13.67
CA PHE A 190 5.51 -0.73 -14.97
C PHE A 190 4.59 -0.21 -16.07
N GLU A 191 5.17 0.37 -17.11
CA GLU A 191 4.48 0.75 -18.35
C GLU A 191 5.02 -0.04 -19.54
N TYR A 192 4.13 -0.55 -20.37
CA TYR A 192 4.44 -1.25 -21.60
C TYR A 192 4.48 -0.28 -22.81
N GLY A 193 5.09 -0.73 -23.91
CA GLY A 193 5.19 0.07 -25.13
C GLY A 193 3.83 0.50 -25.71
N ASP A 194 2.76 -0.26 -25.45
CA ASP A 194 1.38 0.05 -25.85
C ASP A 194 0.66 1.02 -24.88
N GLY A 195 1.28 1.36 -23.74
CA GLY A 195 0.73 2.23 -22.71
C GLY A 195 -0.05 1.51 -21.62
N ASN A 196 -0.22 0.19 -21.73
CA ASN A 196 -0.78 -0.61 -20.65
C ASN A 196 0.15 -0.62 -19.44
N GLN A 197 -0.45 -0.80 -18.27
CA GLN A 197 0.27 -0.75 -17.00
C GLN A 197 0.27 -2.11 -16.33
N GLU A 198 1.27 -2.34 -15.49
CA GLU A 198 1.39 -3.54 -14.67
C GLU A 198 1.83 -3.17 -13.27
N ALA A 199 1.21 -3.79 -12.27
CA ALA A 199 1.62 -3.73 -10.89
C ALA A 199 2.18 -5.10 -10.49
N ALA A 200 3.47 -5.16 -10.16
CA ALA A 200 4.10 -6.33 -9.56
C ALA A 200 4.16 -6.14 -8.05
N ILE A 201 3.56 -7.06 -7.31
CA ILE A 201 3.36 -6.98 -5.86
C ILE A 201 4.14 -8.10 -5.20
N GLN A 202 4.89 -7.75 -4.16
CA GLN A 202 5.57 -8.67 -3.28
C GLN A 202 5.22 -8.31 -1.84
N LEU A 203 4.52 -9.21 -1.16
CA LEU A 203 4.32 -9.14 0.29
C LEU A 203 5.20 -10.18 0.95
N THR A 204 5.83 -9.81 2.06
CA THR A 204 6.55 -10.72 2.95
C THR A 204 6.25 -10.38 4.40
N ASP A 205 5.62 -11.32 5.08
CA ASP A 205 5.48 -11.35 6.53
C ASP A 205 6.54 -12.27 7.10
N VAL A 206 7.27 -11.80 8.09
CA VAL A 206 8.23 -12.61 8.85
C VAL A 206 7.86 -12.52 10.32
N HIS A 207 7.79 -13.67 10.97
CA HIS A 207 7.66 -13.80 12.41
C HIS A 207 8.94 -14.44 12.95
N THR A 208 9.51 -13.84 13.98
CA THR A 208 10.78 -14.30 14.54
C THR A 208 10.56 -15.12 15.81
N LEU A 209 11.55 -15.89 16.23
CA LEU A 209 11.64 -16.48 17.57
C LEU A 209 12.47 -15.59 18.52
N PRO A 210 12.33 -15.74 19.86
CA PRO A 210 13.12 -15.06 20.88
C PRO A 210 14.64 -15.08 20.64
N PHE A 211 15.37 -14.02 21.03
CA PHE A 211 16.84 -13.99 20.93
C PHE A 211 17.52 -15.11 21.71
N ALA A 212 17.02 -15.42 22.91
CA ALA A 212 17.54 -16.49 23.74
C ALA A 212 17.47 -17.89 23.08
N ALA A 213 16.71 -18.05 21.99
CA ALA A 213 16.69 -19.27 21.19
C ALA A 213 17.84 -19.39 20.17
N MET A 214 18.76 -18.41 20.09
CA MET A 214 19.80 -18.37 19.06
C MET A 214 21.05 -19.19 19.38
N THR A 215 21.40 -20.08 18.47
CA THR A 215 22.73 -20.72 18.36
C THR A 215 23.38 -20.49 16.98
N GLY A 216 22.60 -20.07 15.99
CA GLY A 216 23.00 -19.81 14.62
C GLY A 216 22.11 -18.78 13.90
N PRO A 217 22.45 -18.40 12.65
CA PRO A 217 21.87 -17.25 11.96
C PRO A 217 20.38 -17.42 11.57
N LEU A 218 19.88 -18.65 11.48
CA LEU A 218 18.48 -18.95 11.10
C LEU A 218 17.60 -19.32 12.30
N ASP A 219 18.12 -19.31 13.52
CA ASP A 219 17.40 -19.84 14.67
C ASP A 219 16.26 -18.92 15.11
N ARG A 220 16.33 -17.63 14.73
CA ARG A 220 15.21 -16.71 14.90
C ARG A 220 14.14 -16.86 13.83
N PHE A 221 14.31 -17.68 12.81
CA PHE A 221 13.26 -17.86 11.81
C PHE A 221 12.10 -18.67 12.40
N GLY A 222 11.00 -18.00 12.72
CA GLY A 222 9.78 -18.65 13.20
C GLY A 222 8.92 -19.09 12.02
N ALA A 223 8.43 -18.10 11.25
CA ALA A 223 7.70 -18.36 10.03
C ALA A 223 7.79 -17.18 9.05
N GLN A 224 7.46 -17.45 7.80
CA GLN A 224 7.32 -16.45 6.77
C GLN A 224 6.08 -16.73 5.91
N HIS A 225 5.30 -15.69 5.58
CA HIS A 225 4.23 -15.77 4.59
C HIS A 225 4.55 -14.78 3.47
N GLU A 226 4.63 -15.29 2.25
CA GLU A 226 4.87 -14.51 1.05
C GLU A 226 3.64 -14.51 0.16
N VAL A 227 3.35 -13.35 -0.43
CA VAL A 227 2.40 -13.22 -1.55
C VAL A 227 3.15 -12.59 -2.71
N ARG A 228 2.97 -13.14 -3.90
CA ARG A 228 3.39 -12.50 -5.15
C ARG A 228 2.18 -12.38 -6.05
N ALA A 229 2.03 -11.22 -6.68
CA ALA A 229 0.98 -11.00 -7.67
C ALA A 229 1.48 -10.10 -8.79
N ILE A 230 0.99 -10.35 -10.00
CA ILE A 230 1.11 -9.44 -11.14
C ILE A 230 -0.30 -9.08 -11.56
N ILE A 231 -0.59 -7.79 -11.67
CA ILE A 231 -1.87 -7.27 -12.16
C ILE A 231 -1.61 -6.37 -13.36
N ARG A 232 -2.08 -6.77 -14.54
CA ARG A 232 -2.04 -5.95 -15.75
C ARG A 232 -3.33 -5.19 -15.91
N VAL A 233 -3.22 -3.95 -16.37
CA VAL A 233 -4.32 -3.01 -16.50
C VAL A 233 -4.33 -2.46 -17.91
N ASP A 234 -5.48 -2.58 -18.56
CA ASP A 234 -5.77 -1.85 -19.79
C ASP A 234 -5.88 -0.37 -19.45
N ALA A 235 -4.97 0.46 -19.97
CA ALA A 235 -4.89 1.86 -19.60
C ALA A 235 -6.04 2.71 -20.19
N ALA A 236 -6.72 2.23 -21.23
CA ALA A 236 -7.84 2.94 -21.84
C ALA A 236 -9.14 2.68 -21.06
N ALA A 237 -9.42 1.42 -20.74
CA ALA A 237 -10.61 1.00 -20.01
C ALA A 237 -10.47 1.10 -18.48
N MET A 238 -9.23 1.20 -17.96
CA MET A 238 -8.91 1.14 -16.53
C MET A 238 -9.46 -0.13 -15.86
N THR A 239 -9.42 -1.24 -16.58
CA THR A 239 -9.84 -2.58 -16.15
C THR A 239 -8.64 -3.52 -16.08
N ILE A 240 -8.72 -4.52 -15.21
CA ILE A 240 -7.72 -5.59 -15.15
C ILE A 240 -7.83 -6.45 -16.42
N SER A 241 -6.72 -6.60 -17.14
CA SER A 241 -6.64 -7.34 -18.41
C SER A 241 -5.92 -8.69 -18.27
N ALA A 242 -5.11 -8.85 -17.24
CA ALA A 242 -4.52 -10.13 -16.85
C ALA A 242 -4.10 -10.06 -15.38
N PHE A 243 -4.04 -11.21 -14.73
CA PHE A 243 -3.51 -11.33 -13.38
C PHE A 243 -2.91 -12.71 -13.16
N ASP A 244 -1.96 -12.78 -12.25
CA ASP A 244 -1.53 -14.02 -11.62
C ASP A 244 -1.16 -13.74 -10.17
N ALA A 245 -1.32 -14.73 -9.30
CA ALA A 245 -0.91 -14.63 -7.91
C ALA A 245 -0.57 -16.00 -7.33
N ALA A 246 0.39 -16.01 -6.41
CA ALA A 246 0.67 -17.18 -5.59
C ALA A 246 1.08 -16.77 -4.19
N GLU A 247 0.89 -17.69 -3.26
CA GLU A 247 1.29 -17.53 -1.87
C GLU A 247 2.23 -18.66 -1.44
N ARG A 248 3.10 -18.38 -0.49
CA ARG A 248 3.96 -19.40 0.10
C ARG A 248 4.08 -19.15 1.59
N MET A 249 3.79 -20.17 2.38
CA MET A 249 4.05 -20.17 3.82
C MET A 249 5.25 -21.06 4.11
N ARG A 250 6.13 -20.56 4.97
CA ARG A 250 7.35 -21.23 5.40
C ARG A 250 7.45 -21.21 6.92
N THR A 251 7.98 -22.29 7.46
CA THR A 251 8.37 -22.49 8.84
C THR A 251 9.81 -22.99 8.86
N ARG A 252 10.37 -23.17 10.07
CA ARG A 252 11.76 -23.62 10.18
C ARG A 252 12.00 -24.99 9.51
N THR A 253 11.00 -25.86 9.48
CA THR A 253 11.09 -27.24 8.99
C THR A 253 11.03 -27.35 7.47
N ASP A 254 10.42 -26.38 6.78
CA ASP A 254 10.15 -26.41 5.33
C ASP A 254 10.77 -25.22 4.57
N LEU A 255 11.66 -24.46 5.21
CA LEU A 255 12.22 -23.20 4.70
C LEU A 255 12.74 -23.26 3.25
N GLY A 256 13.34 -24.39 2.87
CA GLY A 256 13.91 -24.64 1.53
C GLY A 256 13.02 -25.46 0.59
N THR A 257 11.89 -25.99 1.06
CA THR A 257 11.08 -26.97 0.33
C THR A 257 9.61 -26.56 0.15
N ALA A 258 9.11 -25.60 0.91
CA ALA A 258 7.73 -25.13 0.78
C ALA A 258 7.46 -24.60 -0.64
N GLY A 259 6.42 -25.15 -1.27
CA GLY A 259 5.98 -24.76 -2.62
C GLY A 259 5.11 -23.51 -2.62
N TRP A 260 5.04 -22.87 -3.79
CA TRP A 260 4.04 -21.83 -4.06
C TRP A 260 2.67 -22.45 -4.28
N GLN A 261 1.65 -21.87 -3.64
CA GLN A 261 0.25 -22.18 -3.86
C GLN A 261 -0.31 -21.16 -4.85
N ASN A 262 -0.69 -21.62 -6.03
CA ASN A 262 -1.31 -20.78 -7.05
C ASN A 262 -2.69 -20.26 -6.56
N ARG A 263 -3.00 -18.99 -6.85
CA ARG A 263 -4.25 -18.29 -6.51
C ARG A 263 -5.00 -17.77 -7.73
N HIS A 264 -4.57 -18.12 -8.94
CA HIS A 264 -5.17 -17.68 -10.20
C HIS A 264 -6.67 -17.99 -10.28
N GLU A 265 -7.08 -19.24 -10.00
CA GLU A 265 -8.50 -19.61 -10.04
C GLU A 265 -9.34 -18.80 -9.03
N GLU A 266 -8.82 -18.60 -7.82
CA GLU A 266 -9.46 -17.81 -6.76
C GLU A 266 -9.62 -16.32 -7.16
N LEU A 267 -8.73 -15.82 -8.01
CA LEU A 267 -8.73 -14.44 -8.51
C LEU A 267 -9.38 -14.28 -9.89
N SER A 268 -9.95 -15.34 -10.48
CA SER A 268 -10.58 -15.33 -11.82
C SER A 268 -11.61 -14.23 -12.04
N TRP A 269 -12.30 -13.80 -10.98
CA TRP A 269 -13.27 -12.71 -11.00
C TRP A 269 -12.65 -11.32 -11.26
N LEU A 270 -11.32 -11.18 -11.17
CA LEU A 270 -10.63 -9.92 -11.48
C LEU A 270 -10.62 -9.62 -12.98
N ASP A 271 -10.82 -10.62 -13.84
CA ASP A 271 -10.82 -10.40 -15.29
C ASP A 271 -11.86 -9.36 -15.71
N GLY A 272 -11.42 -8.31 -16.40
CA GLY A 272 -12.25 -7.17 -16.79
C GLY A 272 -12.73 -6.28 -15.65
N HIS A 273 -12.34 -6.54 -14.40
CA HIS A 273 -12.83 -5.77 -13.25
C HIS A 273 -12.27 -4.33 -13.28
N PRO A 274 -13.09 -3.30 -13.04
CA PRO A 274 -12.62 -1.92 -12.94
C PRO A 274 -11.65 -1.74 -11.77
N VAL A 275 -10.53 -1.07 -12.00
CA VAL A 275 -9.51 -0.87 -10.96
C VAL A 275 -9.85 0.32 -10.07
N MET A 276 -10.21 1.44 -10.69
CA MET A 276 -10.38 2.72 -9.98
C MET A 276 -11.66 2.80 -9.17
N GLN A 277 -12.71 2.11 -9.59
CA GLN A 277 -14.01 2.11 -8.94
C GLN A 277 -14.38 0.68 -8.59
N GLY A 278 -14.46 0.36 -7.30
CA GLY A 278 -15.02 -0.91 -6.82
C GLY A 278 -14.02 -2.01 -6.46
N LEU A 279 -12.75 -1.94 -6.90
CA LEU A 279 -11.78 -3.01 -6.58
C LEU A 279 -11.58 -3.21 -5.07
N ALA A 280 -11.27 -2.15 -4.33
CA ALA A 280 -11.06 -2.25 -2.88
C ALA A 280 -12.32 -2.73 -2.12
N PRO A 281 -13.54 -2.18 -2.35
CA PRO A 281 -14.77 -2.74 -1.79
C PRO A 281 -15.01 -4.22 -2.15
N ALA A 282 -14.76 -4.63 -3.39
CA ALA A 282 -14.94 -6.02 -3.83
C ALA A 282 -13.97 -6.97 -3.14
N LEU A 283 -12.69 -6.58 -3.01
CA LEU A 283 -11.68 -7.32 -2.27
C LEU A 283 -12.06 -7.47 -0.79
N LEU A 284 -12.47 -6.36 -0.14
CA LEU A 284 -12.91 -6.38 1.26
C LEU A 284 -14.14 -7.27 1.45
N HIS A 285 -15.12 -7.18 0.56
CA HIS A 285 -16.32 -8.02 0.63
C HIS A 285 -15.98 -9.52 0.54
N ARG A 286 -15.05 -9.89 -0.34
CA ARG A 286 -14.69 -11.29 -0.57
C ARG A 286 -13.76 -11.87 0.49
N TYR A 287 -12.80 -11.10 0.99
CA TYR A 287 -11.70 -11.64 1.79
C TYR A 287 -11.64 -11.13 3.24
N ALA A 288 -12.31 -10.03 3.61
CA ALA A 288 -12.11 -9.44 4.94
C ALA A 288 -12.60 -10.32 6.11
N ALA A 289 -13.48 -11.28 5.84
CA ALA A 289 -13.97 -12.22 6.86
C ALA A 289 -13.02 -13.41 7.11
N ASP A 290 -12.10 -13.69 6.19
CA ASP A 290 -11.16 -14.81 6.28
C ASP A 290 -9.77 -14.30 6.64
N THR A 291 -9.37 -14.49 7.90
CA THR A 291 -8.05 -14.05 8.39
C THR A 291 -6.89 -14.77 7.70
N SER A 292 -7.10 -15.96 7.15
CA SER A 292 -6.08 -16.67 6.37
C SER A 292 -5.78 -15.99 5.03
N ARG A 293 -6.69 -15.14 4.55
CA ARG A 293 -6.56 -14.34 3.33
C ARG A 293 -6.12 -12.90 3.58
N GLU A 294 -5.85 -12.53 4.83
CA GLU A 294 -5.45 -11.17 5.16
C GLU A 294 -4.15 -10.73 4.42
N PRO A 295 -3.12 -11.58 4.27
CA PRO A 295 -1.93 -11.22 3.48
C PRO A 295 -2.25 -10.99 1.99
N LEU A 296 -3.06 -11.86 1.37
CA LEU A 296 -3.51 -11.65 -0.01
C LEU A 296 -4.28 -10.34 -0.16
N LEU A 297 -5.23 -10.09 0.75
CA LEU A 297 -6.03 -8.86 0.77
C LEU A 297 -5.16 -7.62 0.95
N ALA A 298 -4.21 -7.65 1.89
CA ALA A 298 -3.27 -6.56 2.15
C ALA A 298 -2.40 -6.26 0.91
N ALA A 299 -1.97 -7.28 0.18
CA ALA A 299 -1.25 -7.12 -1.07
C ALA A 299 -2.13 -6.47 -2.16
N LEU A 300 -3.32 -7.03 -2.41
CA LEU A 300 -4.19 -6.64 -3.52
C LEU A 300 -4.89 -5.28 -3.33
N ILE A 301 -5.23 -4.91 -2.10
CA ILE A 301 -5.94 -3.64 -1.85
C ILE A 301 -5.10 -2.40 -2.22
N ASN A 302 -3.79 -2.57 -2.36
CA ASN A 302 -2.85 -1.52 -2.72
C ASN A 302 -2.65 -1.36 -4.26
N VAL A 303 -3.32 -2.18 -5.09
CA VAL A 303 -3.24 -2.08 -6.57
C VAL A 303 -3.69 -0.71 -7.07
N ALA A 304 -4.95 -0.33 -6.79
CA ALA A 304 -5.49 0.94 -7.30
C ALA A 304 -4.72 2.16 -6.78
N PRO A 305 -4.40 2.26 -5.46
CA PRO A 305 -3.55 3.33 -4.96
C PRO A 305 -2.18 3.44 -5.64
N SER A 306 -1.58 2.33 -6.09
CA SER A 306 -0.25 2.33 -6.74
C SER A 306 -0.33 2.73 -8.22
N LEU A 307 -1.42 2.35 -8.90
CA LEU A 307 -1.68 2.74 -10.27
C LEU A 307 -1.96 4.24 -10.40
N VAL A 308 -2.66 4.85 -9.43
CA VAL A 308 -2.85 6.30 -9.40
C VAL A 308 -1.51 7.06 -9.46
N GLN A 309 -0.48 6.60 -8.74
CA GLN A 309 0.84 7.23 -8.76
C GLN A 309 1.56 6.99 -10.11
N SER A 310 1.28 5.85 -10.74
CA SER A 310 1.80 5.46 -12.05
C SER A 310 1.22 6.29 -13.21
N LEU A 311 0.07 6.97 -13.02
CA LEU A 311 -0.54 7.84 -14.03
C LEU A 311 0.36 9.02 -14.46
N SER A 312 1.34 9.41 -13.64
CA SER A 312 2.30 10.46 -14.01
C SER A 312 3.17 10.12 -15.24
N ALA A 313 3.47 8.83 -15.45
CA ALA A 313 4.16 8.38 -16.67
C ALA A 313 3.30 8.61 -17.93
N ARG A 314 1.99 8.36 -17.84
CA ARG A 314 1.04 8.62 -18.93
C ARG A 314 1.00 10.09 -19.32
N VAL A 315 1.00 10.99 -18.34
CA VAL A 315 1.03 12.45 -18.58
C VAL A 315 2.27 12.85 -19.38
N THR A 316 3.42 12.27 -19.05
CA THR A 316 4.69 12.49 -19.76
C THR A 316 4.57 12.07 -21.22
N ARG A 317 4.07 10.87 -21.47
CA ARG A 317 3.86 10.34 -22.84
C ARG A 317 2.89 11.21 -23.64
N MET A 318 1.80 11.67 -23.04
CA MET A 318 0.85 12.57 -23.71
C MET A 318 1.54 13.86 -24.16
N ILE A 319 2.36 14.45 -23.30
CA ILE A 319 3.14 15.66 -23.63
C ILE A 319 4.14 15.39 -24.76
N GLU A 320 4.86 14.27 -24.73
CA GLU A 320 5.80 13.91 -25.79
C GLU A 320 5.12 13.65 -27.14
N LEU A 321 3.94 13.02 -27.13
CA LEU A 321 3.15 12.80 -28.34
C LEU A 321 2.67 14.12 -28.95
N GLU A 322 2.18 15.04 -28.12
CA GLU A 322 1.79 16.39 -28.56
C GLU A 322 2.98 17.20 -29.09
N ALA A 323 4.14 17.12 -28.43
CA ALA A 323 5.36 17.76 -28.90
C ALA A 323 5.77 17.28 -30.31
N ARG A 324 5.66 15.98 -30.58
CA ARG A 324 5.97 15.38 -31.89
C ARG A 324 5.00 15.81 -32.99
N ARG A 325 3.78 16.22 -32.64
CA ARG A 325 2.78 16.75 -33.60
C ARG A 325 3.08 18.18 -34.04
N GLY A 326 4.12 18.83 -33.50
CA GLY A 326 4.56 20.17 -33.91
C GLY A 326 3.66 21.32 -33.45
N GLY A 327 2.76 21.04 -32.48
CA GLY A 327 1.87 22.01 -31.87
C GLY A 327 2.43 22.69 -30.62
N ARG A 328 1.70 23.66 -30.08
CA ARG A 328 1.96 24.20 -28.73
C ARG A 328 1.74 23.08 -27.72
N LEU A 329 2.68 22.90 -26.77
CA LEU A 329 2.52 21.93 -25.69
C LEU A 329 1.23 22.24 -24.91
N SER A 330 0.21 21.41 -25.10
CA SER A 330 -1.03 21.44 -24.35
C SER A 330 -1.36 20.03 -23.88
N LEU A 331 -1.77 19.91 -22.62
CA LEU A 331 -2.37 18.68 -22.11
C LEU A 331 -3.83 18.63 -22.55
N GLU A 332 -4.28 17.48 -23.07
CA GLU A 332 -5.69 17.30 -23.45
C GLU A 332 -6.63 17.58 -22.26
N LYS A 333 -7.83 18.11 -22.54
CA LYS A 333 -8.88 18.31 -21.54
C LYS A 333 -9.15 16.98 -20.82
N GLY A 334 -9.17 17.01 -19.49
CA GLY A 334 -9.42 15.81 -18.70
C GLY A 334 -8.25 14.82 -18.62
N ALA A 335 -7.03 15.20 -19.06
CA ALA A 335 -5.79 14.47 -18.80
C ALA A 335 -5.41 14.51 -17.30
N GLY A 336 -6.35 14.13 -16.41
CA GLY A 336 -6.30 14.03 -14.95
C GLY A 336 -4.99 14.48 -14.32
N ILE A 337 -4.72 15.78 -14.35
CA ILE A 337 -3.45 16.32 -13.86
C ILE A 337 -3.55 16.38 -12.34
N GLY A 338 -3.18 15.28 -11.69
CA GLY A 338 -3.20 15.14 -10.24
C GLY A 338 -4.19 14.10 -9.73
N GLY A 339 -4.82 14.39 -8.58
CA GLY A 339 -5.76 13.48 -7.92
C GLY A 339 -7.18 13.58 -8.48
N PHE A 340 -7.95 12.52 -8.23
CA PHE A 340 -9.39 12.51 -8.50
C PHE A 340 -10.13 13.35 -7.44
N PRO A 341 -11.29 13.94 -7.77
CA PRO A 341 -12.13 14.58 -6.75
C PRO A 341 -12.36 13.65 -5.57
N ASP A 342 -12.25 14.21 -4.36
CA ASP A 342 -12.41 13.49 -3.09
C ASP A 342 -11.45 12.29 -2.89
N SER A 343 -10.32 12.25 -3.61
CA SER A 343 -9.31 11.19 -3.43
C SER A 343 -8.44 11.35 -2.19
N CYS A 344 -8.25 12.59 -1.71
CA CYS A 344 -7.62 12.91 -0.42
C CYS A 344 -7.88 14.36 -0.04
N TYR A 345 -7.39 14.77 1.14
CA TYR A 345 -7.53 16.12 1.68
C TYR A 345 -7.23 17.22 0.66
N ILE A 346 -6.13 17.12 -0.08
CA ILE A 346 -5.76 18.12 -1.09
C ILE A 346 -6.81 18.21 -2.20
N TRP A 347 -7.40 17.08 -2.59
CA TRP A 347 -8.37 16.97 -3.68
C TRP A 347 -9.82 16.91 -3.21
N ARG A 348 -10.09 17.28 -1.95
CA ARG A 348 -11.44 17.31 -1.39
C ARG A 348 -12.34 18.27 -2.16
N SER A 349 -13.62 17.95 -2.22
CA SER A 349 -14.64 18.84 -2.78
C SER A 349 -14.59 20.21 -2.11
N GLY A 350 -14.52 21.27 -2.92
CA GLY A 350 -14.39 22.66 -2.46
C GLY A 350 -12.97 23.09 -2.02
N GLY A 351 -11.99 22.17 -2.00
CA GLY A 351 -10.58 22.47 -1.74
C GLY A 351 -9.93 23.30 -2.84
N CYS A 352 -8.79 23.93 -2.54
CA CYS A 352 -8.09 24.82 -3.46
C CYS A 352 -7.72 24.12 -4.78
N MET A 353 -7.15 22.92 -4.70
CA MET A 353 -6.70 22.18 -5.88
C MET A 353 -7.84 21.74 -6.79
N THR A 354 -8.97 21.31 -6.19
CA THR A 354 -10.18 20.96 -6.95
C THR A 354 -10.75 22.18 -7.68
N LYS A 355 -10.80 23.34 -7.02
CA LYS A 355 -11.23 24.60 -7.64
C LYS A 355 -10.30 25.04 -8.77
N MET A 356 -8.99 24.94 -8.57
CA MET A 356 -8.01 25.28 -9.59
C MET A 356 -8.16 24.39 -10.83
N ARG A 357 -8.34 23.08 -10.63
CA ARG A 357 -8.62 22.14 -11.72
C ARG A 357 -9.88 22.53 -12.50
N GLN A 358 -10.98 22.80 -11.79
CA GLN A 358 -12.26 23.20 -12.41
C GLN A 358 -12.12 24.51 -13.21
N ALA A 359 -11.38 25.49 -12.69
CA ALA A 359 -11.12 26.75 -13.38
C ALA A 359 -10.30 26.55 -14.66
N LEU A 360 -9.30 25.65 -14.66
CA LEU A 360 -8.52 25.31 -15.85
C LEU A 360 -9.35 24.56 -16.91
N GLU A 361 -10.23 23.66 -16.47
CA GLU A 361 -11.18 22.96 -17.34
C GLU A 361 -12.13 23.98 -18.01
N GLN A 362 -12.68 24.93 -17.25
CA GLN A 362 -13.56 25.99 -17.77
C GLN A 362 -12.87 27.03 -18.65
N ALA A 363 -11.63 27.44 -18.34
CA ALA A 363 -10.89 28.43 -19.14
C ALA A 363 -10.42 27.88 -20.50
N SER A 364 -10.53 26.56 -20.70
CA SER A 364 -10.17 25.88 -21.94
C SER A 364 -11.39 25.63 -22.84
N ASP A 365 -12.61 25.88 -22.36
CA ASP A 365 -13.88 25.92 -23.13
C ASP A 365 -14.12 27.31 -23.71
#